data_AF-A0A1Y5DD97-F1
#
_entry.id   AF-A0A1Y5DD97-F1
#
_cell.length_a   1.000
_cell.length_b   1.000
_cell.length_c   1.000
_cell.angle_alpha   90.00
_cell.angle_beta   90.00
_cell.angle_gamma   90.00
#
_symmetry.space_group_name_H-M   'P 1'
#
loop_
_entity.id
_entity.type
_entity.pdbx_description
1 polymer ?
#
loop_
_entity_poly.entity_id
_entity_poly.type
_entity_poly.pdbx_seq_one_letter_code
_entity_poly.pdbx_strand_id
1 'polypeptide(L)'
;MDQFHDIRPYNDDEVAKVLVNLVNTPDFINTIIGFRFKNWPKMLKGPLTFFVKLALKKQMAKIHNVHDFQSIVKRYMDRMIKRTTTDVEYRGIEKLDKNVGHLFISNHRDIAMDPAFVNYGLYLNSISTVRIAIGDNLLRRSFISDIMRLNKSFIVKRSANGMREMMAAFTQLSGYINHSVENDLCNLWIAQKEGRAKDGLDKTDPAIIKMFYMCKKKKMSFAQAMKSLNIVPVSISYEYDPCAIDKAGELYEKAETGNYEKSEFEDIDSIKNGIVGKKGKVVITFGDQIKDDFETPDDLVAEIDRQIIGNYEIHSSNRSALALLDGETINDQEFEDYIATCPQELKQTLLQMYANPLIQRNQLVD
;
A
#
# COMPACT_ATOMS: atom_id res chain seq x y z
N MET A 1 -10.15 24.57 16.51
CA MET A 1 -9.09 24.26 15.53
C MET A 1 -9.02 22.75 15.43
N ASP A 2 -9.03 22.23 14.21
CA ASP A 2 -8.95 20.81 13.93
C ASP A 2 -7.52 20.30 14.21
N GLN A 3 -7.37 19.49 15.27
CA GLN A 3 -6.08 19.01 15.78
C GLN A 3 -5.28 18.20 14.75
N PHE A 4 -5.96 17.59 13.78
CA PHE A 4 -5.37 16.65 12.83
C PHE A 4 -5.31 17.20 11.40
N HIS A 5 -5.71 18.46 11.18
CA HIS A 5 -5.84 19.09 9.86
C HIS A 5 -4.63 18.85 8.93
N ASP A 6 -3.41 18.88 9.45
CA ASP A 6 -2.19 18.74 8.66
C ASP A 6 -1.89 17.32 8.19
N ILE A 7 -2.51 16.31 8.80
CA ILE A 7 -2.26 14.91 8.49
C ILE A 7 -3.50 14.17 7.99
N ARG A 8 -4.71 14.61 8.33
CA ARG A 8 -5.93 13.89 7.97
C ARG A 8 -6.27 14.00 6.47
N PRO A 9 -7.09 13.09 5.94
CA PRO A 9 -7.68 13.23 4.62
C PRO A 9 -8.62 14.43 4.53
N TYR A 10 -9.02 14.79 3.31
CA TYR A 10 -10.02 15.84 3.12
C TYR A 10 -11.41 15.39 3.56
N ASN A 11 -12.16 16.34 4.13
CA ASN A 11 -13.58 16.19 4.40
C ASN A 11 -14.39 16.52 3.15
N ASP A 12 -15.66 16.12 3.13
CA ASP A 12 -16.54 16.28 1.97
C ASP A 12 -16.68 17.74 1.50
N ASP A 13 -16.69 18.69 2.44
CA ASP A 13 -16.79 20.13 2.16
C ASP A 13 -15.53 20.72 1.50
N GLU A 14 -14.39 20.03 1.61
CA GLU A 14 -13.11 20.45 1.03
C GLU A 14 -12.93 19.94 -0.41
N VAL A 15 -13.60 18.83 -0.78
CA VAL A 15 -13.39 18.08 -2.04
C VAL A 15 -13.52 18.98 -3.27
N ALA A 16 -14.61 19.74 -3.39
CA ALA A 16 -14.87 20.57 -4.56
C ALA A 16 -13.76 21.61 -4.81
N LYS A 17 -13.27 22.25 -3.73
CA LYS A 17 -12.20 23.26 -3.81
C LYS A 17 -10.88 22.65 -4.24
N VAL A 18 -10.52 21.49 -3.67
CA VAL A 18 -9.27 20.78 -4.00
C VAL A 18 -9.28 20.33 -5.47
N LEU A 19 -10.40 19.78 -5.97
CA LEU A 19 -10.52 19.37 -7.37
C LEU A 19 -10.36 20.55 -8.35
N VAL A 20 -10.95 21.72 -8.03
CA VAL A 20 -10.77 22.94 -8.83
C VAL A 20 -9.31 23.36 -8.86
N ASN A 21 -8.61 23.32 -7.73
CA ASN A 21 -7.19 23.66 -7.66
C ASN A 21 -6.35 22.69 -8.50
N LEU A 22 -6.57 21.38 -8.35
CA LEU A 22 -5.87 20.33 -9.11
C LEU A 22 -5.95 20.55 -10.62
N VAL A 23 -7.14 20.83 -11.16
CA VAL A 23 -7.33 21.05 -12.62
C VAL A 23 -6.65 22.34 -13.11
N ASN A 24 -6.37 23.27 -12.21
CA ASN A 24 -5.66 24.50 -12.51
C ASN A 24 -4.14 24.39 -12.30
N THR A 25 -3.63 23.31 -11.70
CA THR A 25 -2.20 23.06 -11.52
C THR A 25 -1.56 22.63 -12.86
N PRO A 26 -0.65 23.43 -13.45
CA PRO A 26 -0.01 23.09 -14.73
C PRO A 26 0.76 21.77 -14.69
N ASP A 27 1.49 21.52 -13.60
CA ASP A 27 2.28 20.30 -13.42
C ASP A 27 1.43 19.03 -13.43
N PHE A 28 0.23 19.08 -12.85
CA PHE A 28 -0.72 17.96 -12.88
C PHE A 28 -1.16 17.65 -14.31
N ILE A 29 -1.57 18.68 -15.07
CA ILE A 29 -2.02 18.52 -16.45
C ILE A 29 -0.87 18.03 -17.34
N ASN A 30 0.33 18.59 -17.19
CA ASN A 30 1.51 18.18 -17.93
C ASN A 30 1.90 16.73 -17.63
N THR A 31 1.74 16.29 -16.37
CA THR A 31 1.99 14.90 -15.97
C THR A 31 0.99 13.95 -16.65
N ILE A 32 -0.31 14.28 -16.66
CA ILE A 32 -1.33 13.49 -17.37
C ILE A 32 -1.03 13.39 -18.87
N ILE A 33 -0.60 14.50 -19.49
CA ILE A 33 -0.27 14.52 -20.93
C ILE A 33 0.95 13.67 -21.22
N GLY A 34 2.02 13.84 -20.43
CA GLY A 34 3.25 13.05 -20.57
C GLY A 34 2.99 11.55 -20.39
N PHE A 35 2.02 11.19 -19.56
CA PHE A 35 1.61 9.81 -19.33
C PHE A 35 0.75 9.23 -20.46
N ARG A 36 -0.35 9.91 -20.83
CA ARG A 36 -1.32 9.40 -21.83
C ARG A 36 -0.88 9.57 -23.28
N PHE A 37 -0.04 10.55 -23.55
CA PHE A 37 0.34 10.97 -24.90
C PHE A 37 1.87 11.02 -25.08
N LYS A 38 2.59 10.10 -24.40
CA LYS A 38 4.07 10.03 -24.40
C LYS A 38 4.68 10.09 -25.81
N ASN A 39 4.02 9.47 -26.79
CA ASN A 39 4.52 9.35 -28.17
C ASN A 39 4.00 10.44 -29.12
N TRP A 40 3.33 11.48 -28.62
CA TRP A 40 2.73 12.51 -29.47
C TRP A 40 3.69 13.69 -29.73
N PRO A 41 3.60 14.34 -30.92
CA PRO A 41 4.42 15.50 -31.25
C PRO A 41 4.30 16.63 -30.23
N LYS A 42 5.44 17.24 -29.84
CA LYS A 42 5.50 18.34 -28.86
C LYS A 42 4.63 19.55 -29.25
N MET A 43 4.42 19.79 -30.54
CA MET A 43 3.59 20.88 -31.06
C MET A 43 2.09 20.73 -30.70
N LEU A 44 1.62 19.51 -30.42
CA LEU A 44 0.23 19.26 -30.01
C LEU A 44 -0.01 19.49 -28.52
N LYS A 45 1.03 19.80 -27.73
CA LYS A 45 0.91 19.96 -26.27
C LYS A 45 -0.07 21.07 -25.87
N GLY A 46 -0.05 22.23 -26.54
CA GLY A 46 -0.95 23.35 -26.23
C GLY A 46 -2.45 22.98 -26.37
N PRO A 47 -2.89 22.52 -27.54
CA PRO A 47 -4.25 22.01 -27.73
C PRO A 47 -4.60 20.87 -26.77
N LEU A 48 -3.69 19.90 -26.55
CA LEU A 48 -3.91 18.79 -25.61
C LEU A 48 -4.17 19.29 -24.19
N THR A 49 -3.41 20.28 -23.70
CA THR A 49 -3.63 20.91 -22.38
C THR A 49 -5.03 21.46 -22.26
N PHE A 50 -5.53 22.17 -23.27
CA PHE A 50 -6.89 22.70 -23.26
C PHE A 50 -7.94 21.59 -23.20
N PHE A 51 -7.85 20.57 -24.07
CA PHE A 51 -8.82 19.47 -24.11
C PHE A 51 -8.78 18.60 -22.87
N VAL A 52 -7.59 18.28 -22.34
CA VAL A 52 -7.43 17.53 -21.08
C VAL A 52 -8.03 18.30 -19.92
N LYS A 53 -7.77 19.61 -19.82
CA LYS A 53 -8.35 20.45 -18.79
C LYS A 53 -9.88 20.48 -18.87
N LEU A 54 -10.44 20.62 -20.07
CA LEU A 54 -11.89 20.62 -20.28
C LEU A 54 -12.53 19.27 -19.90
N ALA A 55 -11.90 18.16 -20.30
CA ALA A 55 -12.36 16.82 -19.95
C ALA A 55 -12.32 16.57 -18.43
N LEU A 56 -11.23 16.96 -17.76
CA LEU A 56 -11.09 16.85 -16.31
C LEU A 56 -12.11 17.72 -15.58
N LYS A 57 -12.33 18.98 -16.01
CA LYS A 57 -13.38 19.84 -15.44
C LYS A 57 -14.75 19.17 -15.52
N LYS A 58 -15.10 18.60 -16.67
CA LYS A 58 -16.39 17.91 -16.88
C LYS A 58 -16.53 16.67 -15.99
N GLN A 59 -15.44 15.93 -15.78
CA GLN A 59 -15.44 14.74 -14.91
C GLN A 59 -15.53 15.13 -13.44
N MET A 60 -14.76 16.13 -13.00
CA MET A 60 -14.70 16.59 -11.61
C MET A 60 -15.93 17.38 -11.18
N ALA A 61 -16.65 18.02 -12.10
CA ALA A 61 -17.92 18.68 -11.80
C ALA A 61 -19.01 17.72 -11.28
N LYS A 62 -18.82 16.41 -11.43
CA LYS A 62 -19.72 15.36 -10.93
C LYS A 62 -19.31 14.80 -9.56
N ILE A 63 -18.25 15.34 -8.96
CA ILE A 63 -17.69 14.87 -7.69
C ILE A 63 -18.00 15.92 -6.63
N HIS A 64 -18.91 15.61 -5.71
CA HIS A 64 -19.34 16.54 -4.67
C HIS A 64 -18.79 16.18 -3.29
N ASN A 65 -18.38 14.93 -3.10
CA ASN A 65 -17.92 14.38 -1.82
C ASN A 65 -16.87 13.29 -2.05
N VAL A 66 -16.32 12.75 -0.96
CA VAL A 66 -15.30 11.67 -1.00
C VAL A 66 -15.87 10.39 -1.62
N HIS A 67 -17.15 10.08 -1.39
CA HIS A 67 -17.79 8.89 -1.95
C HIS A 67 -17.86 8.91 -3.49
N ASP A 68 -18.16 10.06 -4.09
CA ASP A 68 -18.17 10.23 -5.55
C ASP A 68 -16.76 10.01 -6.13
N PHE A 69 -15.73 10.49 -5.43
CA PHE A 69 -14.34 10.27 -5.83
C PHE A 69 -13.97 8.78 -5.79
N GLN A 70 -14.31 8.09 -4.70
CA GLN A 70 -14.09 6.64 -4.54
C GLN A 70 -14.83 5.83 -5.62
N SER A 71 -16.03 6.24 -6.02
CA SER A 71 -16.79 5.60 -7.10
C SER A 71 -16.07 5.68 -8.46
N ILE A 72 -15.33 6.76 -8.71
CA ILE A 72 -14.46 6.87 -9.90
C ILE A 72 -13.26 5.94 -9.78
N VAL A 73 -12.60 5.92 -8.61
CA VAL A 73 -11.47 5.02 -8.33
C VAL A 73 -11.88 3.56 -8.57
N LYS A 74 -13.05 3.14 -8.08
CA LYS A 74 -13.62 1.81 -8.31
C LYS A 74 -13.68 1.46 -9.80
N ARG A 75 -14.19 2.37 -10.65
CA ARG A 75 -14.27 2.12 -12.11
C ARG A 75 -12.91 1.94 -12.78
N TYR A 76 -11.86 2.53 -12.21
CA TYR A 76 -10.48 2.28 -12.67
C TYR A 76 -9.97 0.95 -12.13
N MET A 77 -10.27 0.62 -10.88
CA MET A 77 -9.95 -0.68 -10.26
C MET A 77 -10.57 -1.83 -11.05
N ASP A 78 -11.88 -1.79 -11.35
CA ASP A 78 -12.59 -2.82 -12.14
C ASP A 78 -11.87 -3.11 -13.48
N ARG A 79 -11.43 -2.05 -14.16
CA ARG A 79 -10.73 -2.14 -15.45
C ARG A 79 -9.31 -2.67 -15.31
N MET A 80 -8.62 -2.29 -14.25
CA MET A 80 -7.25 -2.72 -13.96
C MET A 80 -7.23 -4.21 -13.60
N ILE A 81 -8.12 -4.65 -12.70
CA ILE A 81 -8.30 -6.07 -12.34
C ILE A 81 -8.51 -6.89 -13.61
N LYS A 82 -9.54 -6.57 -14.41
CA LYS A 82 -9.86 -7.30 -15.63
C LYS A 82 -8.70 -7.43 -16.64
N ARG A 83 -7.75 -6.49 -16.64
CA ARG A 83 -6.64 -6.47 -17.61
C ARG A 83 -5.35 -7.07 -17.07
N THR A 84 -5.14 -7.00 -15.75
CA THR A 84 -3.81 -7.24 -15.15
C THR A 84 -3.77 -8.41 -14.18
N THR A 85 -4.92 -8.88 -13.68
CA THR A 85 -5.01 -10.05 -12.81
C THR A 85 -5.65 -11.21 -13.56
N THR A 86 -5.32 -12.44 -13.20
CA THR A 86 -6.03 -13.65 -13.64
C THR A 86 -7.26 -13.87 -12.77
N ASP A 87 -7.10 -13.71 -11.45
CA ASP A 87 -8.17 -13.81 -10.46
C ASP A 87 -7.87 -12.91 -9.24
N VAL A 88 -8.91 -12.52 -8.50
CA VAL A 88 -8.78 -11.78 -7.24
C VAL A 88 -9.68 -12.42 -6.19
N GLU A 89 -9.06 -12.95 -5.15
CA GLU A 89 -9.74 -13.68 -4.08
C GLU A 89 -9.67 -12.89 -2.76
N TYR A 90 -10.79 -12.81 -2.05
CA TYR A 90 -10.88 -12.22 -0.71
C TYR A 90 -11.27 -13.30 0.29
N ARG A 91 -10.47 -13.45 1.35
CA ARG A 91 -10.67 -14.44 2.42
C ARG A 91 -10.85 -13.73 3.77
N GLY A 92 -11.71 -14.24 4.65
CA GLY A 92 -11.87 -13.75 6.03
C GLY A 92 -12.60 -12.42 6.18
N ILE A 93 -13.01 -11.78 5.08
CA ILE A 93 -13.70 -10.49 5.09
C ILE A 93 -15.08 -10.56 5.74
N GLU A 94 -15.72 -11.73 5.67
CA GLU A 94 -17.02 -12.03 6.26
C GLU A 94 -16.99 -11.99 7.80
N LYS A 95 -15.81 -12.08 8.41
CA LYS A 95 -15.61 -12.06 9.87
C LYS A 95 -15.61 -10.63 10.44
N LEU A 96 -15.48 -9.60 9.59
CA LEU A 96 -15.32 -8.21 10.01
C LEU A 96 -16.65 -7.59 10.46
N ASP A 97 -16.64 -6.91 11.61
CA ASP A 97 -17.80 -6.17 12.10
C ASP A 97 -17.94 -4.82 11.39
N LYS A 98 -19.06 -4.62 10.70
CA LYS A 98 -19.30 -3.40 9.90
C LYS A 98 -19.54 -2.15 10.74
N ASN A 99 -19.76 -2.29 12.05
CA ASN A 99 -20.14 -1.20 12.94
C ASN A 99 -18.97 -0.66 13.79
N VAL A 100 -17.76 -1.22 13.63
CA VAL A 100 -16.57 -0.78 14.34
C VAL A 100 -15.47 -0.36 13.36
N GLY A 101 -14.61 0.56 13.81
CA GLY A 101 -13.36 0.83 13.10
C GLY A 101 -12.37 -0.31 13.35
N HIS A 102 -11.65 -0.73 12.31
CA HIS A 102 -10.53 -1.65 12.39
C HIS A 102 -9.23 -0.98 11.99
N LEU A 103 -8.13 -1.40 12.63
CA LEU A 103 -6.78 -1.11 12.15
C LEU A 103 -6.25 -2.32 11.38
N PHE A 104 -6.28 -2.24 10.05
CA PHE A 104 -5.68 -3.23 9.18
C PHE A 104 -4.16 -3.00 9.07
N ILE A 105 -3.38 -4.01 9.45
CA ILE A 105 -1.92 -4.01 9.32
C ILE A 105 -1.55 -5.06 8.28
N SER A 106 -0.87 -4.68 7.19
CA SER A 106 -0.53 -5.63 6.13
C SER A 106 0.95 -5.70 5.79
N ASN A 107 1.35 -6.81 5.18
CA ASN A 107 2.56 -6.79 4.37
C ASN A 107 2.40 -5.77 3.23
N HIS A 108 3.52 -5.30 2.70
CA HIS A 108 3.52 -4.23 1.72
C HIS A 108 4.49 -4.56 0.61
N ARG A 109 3.99 -4.89 -0.57
CA ARG A 109 4.77 -5.24 -1.77
C ARG A 109 4.58 -4.21 -2.87
N ASP A 110 3.41 -3.58 -2.97
CA ASP A 110 3.13 -2.55 -3.97
C ASP A 110 2.67 -1.24 -3.31
N ILE A 111 3.28 -0.12 -3.70
CA ILE A 111 3.05 1.21 -3.12
C ILE A 111 1.57 1.60 -3.15
N ALA A 112 0.90 1.40 -4.29
CA ALA A 112 -0.45 1.88 -4.52
C ALA A 112 -1.48 0.75 -4.54
N MET A 113 -1.09 -0.43 -5.01
CA MET A 113 -2.03 -1.51 -5.24
C MET A 113 -2.47 -2.20 -3.96
N ASP A 114 -1.59 -2.33 -2.97
CA ASP A 114 -1.90 -2.98 -1.70
C ASP A 114 -3.12 -2.34 -0.99
N PRO A 115 -3.12 -1.03 -0.66
CA PRO A 115 -4.30 -0.41 -0.06
C PRO A 115 -5.49 -0.36 -1.01
N ALA A 116 -5.26 -0.34 -2.33
CA ALA A 116 -6.35 -0.34 -3.31
C ALA A 116 -7.11 -1.67 -3.34
N PHE A 117 -6.42 -2.81 -3.27
CA PHE A 117 -7.04 -4.14 -3.19
C PHE A 117 -7.79 -4.32 -1.87
N VAL A 118 -7.22 -3.92 -0.74
CA VAL A 118 -7.91 -3.94 0.56
C VAL A 118 -9.19 -3.11 0.50
N ASN A 119 -9.11 -1.87 0.01
CA ASN A 119 -10.30 -1.01 -0.13
C ASN A 119 -11.36 -1.58 -1.06
N TYR A 120 -10.95 -2.17 -2.18
CA TYR A 120 -11.87 -2.76 -3.13
C TYR A 120 -12.61 -3.96 -2.54
N GLY A 121 -11.93 -4.83 -1.79
CA GLY A 121 -12.54 -5.93 -1.05
C GLY A 121 -13.60 -5.45 -0.05
N LEU A 122 -13.25 -4.46 0.78
CA LEU A 122 -14.18 -3.85 1.75
C LEU A 122 -15.41 -3.26 1.05
N TYR A 123 -15.19 -2.51 -0.03
CA TYR A 123 -16.26 -1.92 -0.83
C TYR A 123 -17.22 -2.98 -1.38
N LEU A 124 -16.70 -4.06 -1.98
CA LEU A 124 -17.52 -5.15 -2.52
C LEU A 124 -18.40 -5.82 -1.46
N ASN A 125 -17.94 -5.83 -0.20
CA ASN A 125 -18.66 -6.43 0.93
C ASN A 125 -19.52 -5.42 1.72
N SER A 126 -19.74 -4.23 1.15
CA SER A 126 -20.49 -3.14 1.80
C SER A 126 -19.93 -2.77 3.18
N ILE A 127 -18.59 -2.80 3.31
CA ILE A 127 -17.86 -2.34 4.49
C ILE A 127 -17.21 -1.00 4.14
N SER A 128 -17.20 -0.08 5.10
CA SER A 128 -16.58 1.24 4.94
C SER A 128 -15.11 1.11 4.53
N THR A 129 -14.71 1.85 3.49
CA THR A 129 -13.33 1.88 3.00
C THR A 129 -12.37 2.51 4.01
N VAL A 130 -11.08 2.19 3.90
CA VAL A 130 -10.05 2.60 4.85
C VAL A 130 -9.60 4.05 4.66
N ARG A 131 -9.08 4.63 5.74
CA ARG A 131 -8.12 5.73 5.67
C ARG A 131 -6.72 5.13 5.49
N ILE A 132 -5.95 5.60 4.51
CA ILE A 132 -4.68 4.96 4.09
C ILE A 132 -3.50 5.73 4.68
N ALA A 133 -2.63 5.07 5.45
CA ALA A 133 -1.38 5.67 5.89
C ALA A 133 -0.44 5.85 4.68
N ILE A 134 -0.03 7.08 4.38
CA ILE A 134 0.98 7.37 3.36
C ILE A 134 2.05 8.26 3.95
N GLY A 135 3.31 7.93 3.73
CA GLY A 135 4.37 8.78 4.22
C GLY A 135 4.66 9.97 3.30
N ASP A 136 5.17 11.05 3.88
CA ASP A 136 5.52 12.31 3.21
C ASP A 136 6.56 12.22 2.08
N ASN A 137 7.41 11.17 2.04
CA ASN A 137 8.40 10.98 0.97
C ASN A 137 7.80 11.00 -0.45
N LEU A 138 6.54 10.56 -0.59
CA LEU A 138 5.81 10.48 -1.87
C LEU A 138 5.17 11.83 -2.25
N LEU A 139 5.19 12.82 -1.36
CA LEU A 139 4.40 14.04 -1.45
C LEU A 139 5.21 15.26 -1.90
N ARG A 140 6.36 15.05 -2.57
CA ARG A 140 7.24 16.13 -3.05
C ARG A 140 6.53 17.15 -3.95
N ARG A 141 5.50 16.73 -4.68
CA ARG A 141 4.65 17.60 -5.49
C ARG A 141 3.29 17.78 -4.81
N SER A 142 2.87 19.04 -4.62
CA SER A 142 1.63 19.38 -3.89
C SER A 142 0.39 18.67 -4.44
N PHE A 143 0.25 18.56 -5.76
CA PHE A 143 -0.90 17.87 -6.36
C PHE A 143 -0.97 16.37 -6.03
N ILE A 144 0.17 15.72 -5.75
CA ILE A 144 0.19 14.30 -5.34
C ILE A 144 -0.39 14.20 -3.92
N SER A 145 0.01 15.11 -3.03
CA SER A 145 -0.58 15.22 -1.69
C SER A 145 -2.09 15.39 -1.75
N ASP A 146 -2.57 16.31 -2.60
CA ASP A 146 -3.98 16.58 -2.77
C ASP A 146 -4.76 15.34 -3.25
N ILE A 147 -4.24 14.63 -4.27
CA ILE A 147 -4.87 13.40 -4.80
C ILE A 147 -4.92 12.30 -3.73
N MET A 148 -3.84 12.10 -2.98
CA MET A 148 -3.80 11.06 -1.96
C MET A 148 -4.75 11.37 -0.81
N ARG A 149 -4.80 12.62 -0.34
CA ARG A 149 -5.74 13.05 0.72
C ARG A 149 -7.21 13.00 0.27
N LEU A 150 -7.49 13.26 -1.02
CA LEU A 150 -8.82 13.03 -1.61
C LEU A 150 -9.18 11.53 -1.61
N ASN A 151 -8.18 10.65 -1.76
CA ASN A 151 -8.33 9.20 -1.69
C ASN A 151 -8.30 8.65 -0.26
N LYS A 152 -8.75 9.42 0.73
CA LYS A 152 -8.76 9.06 2.16
C LYS A 152 -7.37 8.79 2.76
N SER A 153 -6.26 9.20 2.13
CA SER A 153 -4.94 9.00 2.73
C SER A 153 -4.64 10.04 3.81
N PHE A 154 -3.99 9.61 4.89
CA PHE A 154 -3.46 10.45 5.95
C PHE A 154 -1.93 10.39 5.98
N ILE A 155 -1.31 11.50 6.36
CA ILE A 155 0.13 11.72 6.18
C ILE A 155 0.91 11.25 7.42
N VAL A 156 1.88 10.37 7.19
CA VAL A 156 2.94 10.01 8.14
C VAL A 156 4.15 10.91 7.86
N LYS A 157 4.39 11.88 8.75
CA LYS A 157 5.54 12.81 8.66
C LYS A 157 6.82 12.08 9.08
N ARG A 158 7.73 11.84 8.14
CA ARG A 158 8.99 11.11 8.34
C ARG A 158 10.22 12.00 8.25
N SER A 159 10.09 13.13 7.58
CA SER A 159 11.16 14.11 7.39
C SER A 159 11.39 15.05 8.60
N ALA A 160 10.80 14.73 9.76
CA ALA A 160 10.94 15.54 10.97
C ALA A 160 12.38 15.49 11.50
N ASN A 161 12.97 16.67 11.75
CA ASN A 161 14.37 16.77 12.11
C ASN A 161 14.52 16.79 13.64
N GLY A 162 15.20 15.78 14.18
CA GLY A 162 15.49 15.68 15.60
C GLY A 162 14.40 15.00 16.43
N MET A 163 14.82 14.49 17.59
CA MET A 163 14.02 13.60 18.44
C MET A 163 12.69 14.24 18.90
N ARG A 164 12.68 15.55 19.19
CA ARG A 164 11.50 16.24 19.70
C ARG A 164 10.40 16.36 18.64
N GLU A 165 10.74 16.74 17.43
CA GLU A 165 9.78 16.88 16.33
C GLU A 165 9.22 15.51 15.93
N MET A 166 10.09 14.49 15.85
CA MET A 166 9.70 13.11 15.60
C MET A 166 8.70 12.60 16.65
N MET A 167 9.00 12.79 17.94
CA MET A 167 8.10 12.39 19.03
C MET A 167 6.75 13.13 18.97
N ALA A 168 6.75 14.42 18.61
CA ALA A 168 5.52 15.18 18.44
C ALA A 168 4.69 14.66 17.26
N ALA A 169 5.33 14.41 16.11
CA ALA A 169 4.69 13.85 14.92
C ALA A 169 4.10 12.47 15.19
N PHE A 170 4.85 11.56 15.82
CA PHE A 170 4.35 10.24 16.21
C PHE A 170 3.24 10.32 17.25
N THR A 171 3.27 11.29 18.17
CA THR A 171 2.19 11.47 19.16
C THR A 171 0.91 11.94 18.48
N GLN A 172 1.02 12.87 17.52
CA GLN A 172 -0.11 13.33 16.70
C GLN A 172 -0.68 12.19 15.86
N LEU A 173 0.18 11.39 15.22
CA LEU A 173 -0.21 10.24 14.41
C LEU A 173 -0.91 9.16 15.24
N SER A 174 -0.32 8.79 16.38
CA SER A 174 -0.92 7.88 17.36
C SER A 174 -2.31 8.36 17.78
N GLY A 175 -2.43 9.66 18.12
CA GLY A 175 -3.70 10.27 18.48
C GLY A 175 -4.74 10.19 17.36
N TYR A 176 -4.32 10.44 16.11
CA TYR A 176 -5.21 10.38 14.96
C TYR A 176 -5.71 8.97 14.68
N ILE A 177 -4.84 7.95 14.75
CA ILE A 177 -5.21 6.54 14.53
C ILE A 177 -6.22 6.10 15.58
N ASN A 178 -5.92 6.33 16.86
CA ASN A 178 -6.82 5.97 17.96
C ASN A 178 -8.18 6.68 17.83
N HIS A 179 -8.18 7.99 17.54
CA HIS A 179 -9.42 8.76 17.33
C HIS A 179 -10.23 8.23 16.15
N SER A 180 -9.56 7.90 15.04
CA SER A 180 -10.20 7.38 13.84
C SER A 180 -10.89 6.03 14.11
N VAL A 181 -10.25 5.14 14.86
CA VAL A 181 -10.82 3.82 15.19
C VAL A 181 -11.96 3.94 16.21
N GLU A 182 -11.73 4.65 17.32
CA GLU A 182 -12.61 4.61 18.49
C GLU A 182 -13.75 5.63 18.44
N ASN A 183 -13.51 6.79 17.84
CA ASN A 183 -14.49 7.88 17.80
C ASN A 183 -15.19 7.96 16.44
N ASP A 184 -14.41 7.93 15.35
CA ASP A 184 -14.98 8.02 14.00
C ASP A 184 -15.49 6.66 13.49
N LEU A 185 -15.20 5.56 14.21
CA LEU A 185 -15.51 4.18 13.79
C LEU A 185 -15.04 3.89 12.35
N CYS A 186 -13.91 4.48 11.97
CA CYS A 186 -13.35 4.38 10.64
C CYS A 186 -12.31 3.27 10.57
N ASN A 187 -12.35 2.49 9.49
CA ASN A 187 -11.29 1.56 9.15
C ASN A 187 -10.02 2.33 8.73
N LEU A 188 -8.85 1.82 9.08
CA LEU A 188 -7.56 2.31 8.63
C LEU A 188 -6.73 1.17 8.05
N TRP A 189 -5.84 1.51 7.13
CA TRP A 189 -4.83 0.60 6.62
C TRP A 189 -3.45 1.22 6.81
N ILE A 190 -2.51 0.41 7.28
CA ILE A 190 -1.10 0.76 7.43
C ILE A 190 -0.21 -0.44 7.11
N ALA A 191 0.90 -0.19 6.44
CA ALA A 191 1.92 -1.21 6.21
C ALA A 191 2.62 -1.59 7.52
N GLN A 192 2.98 -2.87 7.65
CA GLN A 192 3.64 -3.43 8.84
C GLN A 192 5.06 -2.90 9.09
N LYS A 193 5.68 -2.28 8.10
CA LYS A 193 6.99 -1.62 8.20
C LYS A 193 7.05 -0.43 7.25
N GLU A 194 8.01 0.46 7.46
CA GLU A 194 8.26 1.54 6.52
C GLU A 194 8.82 0.99 5.19
N GLY A 195 8.17 1.37 4.09
CA GLY A 195 8.57 0.98 2.75
C GLY A 195 8.08 -0.42 2.37
N ARG A 196 7.98 -0.67 1.07
CA ARG A 196 7.61 -1.99 0.54
C ARG A 196 8.75 -3.00 0.75
N ALA A 197 8.39 -4.25 1.02
CA ALA A 197 9.28 -5.39 0.95
C ALA A 197 9.84 -5.52 -0.48
N LYS A 198 11.15 -5.79 -0.54
CA LYS A 198 11.88 -5.98 -1.81
C LYS A 198 12.37 -7.40 -1.94
N ASP A 199 12.61 -8.05 -0.82
CA ASP A 199 13.11 -9.41 -0.65
C ASP A 199 11.97 -10.44 -0.50
N GLY A 200 10.70 -10.03 -0.42
CA GLY A 200 9.60 -10.94 -0.11
C GLY A 200 9.59 -11.44 1.34
N LEU A 201 10.39 -10.82 2.23
CA LEU A 201 10.37 -11.07 3.67
C LEU A 201 9.38 -10.13 4.37
N ASP A 202 8.38 -10.74 5.00
CA ASP A 202 7.29 -10.06 5.67
C ASP A 202 7.55 -10.09 7.18
N LYS A 203 8.16 -9.01 7.69
CA LYS A 203 8.41 -8.78 9.11
C LYS A 203 7.87 -7.43 9.57
N THR A 204 7.15 -7.39 10.68
CA THR A 204 6.60 -6.16 11.25
C THR A 204 7.68 -5.37 11.99
N ASP A 205 7.70 -4.05 11.84
CA ASP A 205 8.59 -3.16 12.59
C ASP A 205 7.97 -2.85 13.98
N PRO A 206 8.62 -3.25 15.09
CA PRO A 206 8.13 -2.95 16.45
C PRO A 206 7.95 -1.44 16.72
N ALA A 207 8.64 -0.56 15.97
CA ALA A 207 8.49 0.88 16.10
C ALA A 207 7.06 1.35 15.76
N ILE A 208 6.39 0.70 14.80
CA ILE A 208 5.01 1.04 14.42
C ILE A 208 4.05 0.70 15.57
N ILE A 209 4.22 -0.47 16.20
CA ILE A 209 3.42 -0.88 17.35
C ILE A 209 3.63 0.05 18.54
N LYS A 210 4.89 0.42 18.82
CA LYS A 210 5.23 1.41 19.84
C LYS A 210 4.58 2.77 19.55
N MET A 211 4.53 3.17 18.27
CA MET A 211 3.89 4.41 17.83
C MET A 211 2.39 4.41 18.14
N PHE A 212 1.65 3.32 17.87
CA PHE A 212 0.22 3.25 18.18
C PHE A 212 -0.10 3.53 19.66
N TYR A 213 0.77 3.09 20.56
CA TYR A 213 0.59 3.26 22.00
C TYR A 213 0.91 4.68 22.53
N MET A 214 1.65 5.51 21.77
CA MET A 214 2.24 6.73 22.31
C MET A 214 1.26 7.73 22.93
N CYS A 215 0.11 7.98 22.30
CA CYS A 215 -0.88 8.93 22.83
C CYS A 215 -1.61 8.41 24.10
N LYS A 216 -1.54 7.10 24.35
CA LYS A 216 -2.23 6.38 25.44
C LYS A 216 -1.32 5.89 26.55
N LYS A 217 0.00 6.00 26.39
CA LYS A 217 1.01 5.52 27.35
C LYS A 217 0.80 5.95 28.80
N LYS A 218 0.21 7.13 29.03
CA LYS A 218 -0.08 7.66 30.38
C LYS A 218 -1.50 7.39 30.88
N LYS A 219 -2.35 6.77 30.05
CA LYS A 219 -3.80 6.62 30.27
C LYS A 219 -4.22 5.18 30.53
N MET A 220 -3.54 4.21 29.92
CA MET A 220 -3.89 2.79 30.03
C MET A 220 -2.69 1.88 29.74
N SER A 221 -2.82 0.60 30.06
CA SER A 221 -1.82 -0.43 29.72
C SER A 221 -1.67 -0.61 28.21
N PHE A 222 -0.57 -1.22 27.80
CA PHE A 222 -0.31 -1.53 26.39
C PHE A 222 -1.38 -2.48 25.82
N ALA A 223 -1.68 -3.58 26.52
CA ALA A 223 -2.72 -4.54 26.13
C ALA A 223 -4.07 -3.86 25.90
N GLN A 224 -4.53 -3.04 26.84
CA GLN A 224 -5.80 -2.30 26.71
C GLN A 224 -5.80 -1.35 25.50
N ALA A 225 -4.70 -0.64 25.27
CA ALA A 225 -4.58 0.28 24.15
C ALA A 225 -4.57 -0.43 22.79
N MET A 226 -3.91 -1.59 22.69
CA MET A 226 -3.86 -2.34 21.43
C MET A 226 -5.19 -3.04 21.14
N LYS A 227 -5.87 -3.55 22.19
CA LYS A 227 -7.21 -4.15 22.06
C LYS A 227 -8.24 -3.16 21.53
N SER A 228 -8.17 -1.88 21.92
CA SER A 228 -9.12 -0.86 21.47
C SER A 228 -8.97 -0.48 19.98
N LEU A 229 -7.88 -0.88 19.33
CA LEU A 229 -7.63 -0.60 17.91
C LEU A 229 -8.24 -1.63 16.97
N ASN A 230 -8.85 -2.71 17.48
CA ASN A 230 -9.44 -3.79 16.70
C ASN A 230 -8.49 -4.25 15.56
N ILE A 231 -7.25 -4.59 15.93
CA ILE A 231 -6.19 -4.90 14.96
C ILE A 231 -6.56 -6.17 14.19
N VAL A 232 -6.51 -6.08 12.88
CA VAL A 232 -6.70 -7.22 11.97
C VAL A 232 -5.47 -7.30 11.04
N PRO A 233 -4.61 -8.31 11.19
CA PRO A 233 -3.53 -8.55 10.24
C PRO A 233 -4.10 -8.91 8.86
N VAL A 234 -3.51 -8.38 7.78
CA VAL A 234 -3.93 -8.63 6.41
C VAL A 234 -2.75 -9.13 5.60
N SER A 235 -2.90 -10.30 4.98
CA SER A 235 -1.91 -10.85 4.05
C SER A 235 -2.33 -10.54 2.63
N ILE A 236 -1.41 -9.95 1.87
CA ILE A 236 -1.57 -9.59 0.46
C ILE A 236 -0.54 -10.39 -0.32
N SER A 237 -1.00 -11.27 -1.21
CA SER A 237 -0.14 -12.04 -2.09
C SER A 237 -0.42 -11.72 -3.55
N TYR A 238 0.66 -11.62 -4.31
CA TYR A 238 0.64 -11.51 -5.76
C TYR A 238 1.36 -12.74 -6.31
N GLU A 239 0.77 -13.37 -7.32
CA GLU A 239 1.45 -14.43 -8.07
C GLU A 239 2.67 -13.90 -8.81
N TYR A 240 2.53 -12.69 -9.39
CA TYR A 240 3.63 -11.93 -9.98
C TYR A 240 3.65 -10.50 -9.44
N ASP A 241 4.82 -10.06 -8.98
CA ASP A 241 5.02 -8.68 -8.53
C ASP A 241 5.45 -7.81 -9.74
N PRO A 242 4.65 -6.81 -10.16
CA PRO A 242 4.95 -5.99 -11.33
C PRO A 242 6.29 -5.25 -11.28
N CYS A 243 6.84 -5.07 -10.08
CA CYS A 243 8.12 -4.40 -9.86
C CYS A 243 9.22 -5.36 -9.39
N ALA A 244 9.05 -6.68 -9.53
CA ALA A 244 10.00 -7.66 -8.99
C ALA A 244 11.41 -7.52 -9.58
N ILE A 245 11.53 -7.31 -10.89
CA ILE A 245 12.83 -7.15 -11.55
C ILE A 245 13.52 -5.85 -11.09
N ASP A 246 12.77 -4.75 -10.97
CA ASP A 246 13.28 -3.47 -10.46
C ASP A 246 13.80 -3.63 -9.01
N LYS A 247 13.05 -4.36 -8.17
CA LYS A 247 13.44 -4.67 -6.78
C LYS A 247 14.66 -5.58 -6.72
N ALA A 248 14.73 -6.59 -7.58
CA ALA A 248 15.88 -7.49 -7.68
C ALA A 248 17.14 -6.71 -8.08
N GLY A 249 17.02 -5.77 -9.02
CA GLY A 249 18.09 -4.85 -9.43
C GLY A 249 18.63 -4.02 -8.26
N GLU A 250 17.73 -3.40 -7.48
CA GLU A 250 18.13 -2.65 -6.29
C GLU A 250 18.83 -3.54 -5.25
N LEU A 251 18.29 -4.72 -4.96
CA LEU A 251 18.88 -5.64 -3.98
C LEU A 251 20.25 -6.14 -4.43
N TYR A 252 20.40 -6.44 -5.72
CA TYR A 252 21.66 -6.83 -6.32
C TYR A 252 22.71 -5.71 -6.23
N GLU A 253 22.36 -4.47 -6.63
CA GLU A 253 23.28 -3.34 -6.58
C GLU A 253 23.73 -3.05 -5.14
N LYS A 254 22.83 -3.15 -4.16
CA LYS A 254 23.18 -3.03 -2.74
C LYS A 254 24.13 -4.12 -2.28
N ALA A 255 23.93 -5.36 -2.73
CA ALA A 255 24.79 -6.48 -2.36
C ALA A 255 26.21 -6.31 -2.94
N GLU A 256 26.31 -5.84 -4.19
CA GLU A 256 27.59 -5.69 -4.90
C GLU A 256 28.37 -4.42 -4.49
N THR A 257 27.66 -3.29 -4.30
CA THR A 257 28.30 -1.97 -4.14
C THR A 257 28.17 -1.40 -2.72
N GLY A 258 27.32 -2.01 -1.88
CA GLY A 258 27.00 -1.53 -0.53
C GLY A 258 26.04 -0.33 -0.48
N ASN A 259 25.63 0.22 -1.63
CA ASN A 259 24.72 1.36 -1.69
C ASN A 259 23.74 1.24 -2.87
N TYR A 260 22.66 2.03 -2.82
CA TYR A 260 21.77 2.23 -3.96
C TYR A 260 21.21 3.65 -3.91
N GLU A 261 21.46 4.42 -4.96
CA GLU A 261 20.93 5.77 -5.07
C GLU A 261 19.62 5.76 -5.85
N LYS A 262 18.52 5.95 -5.12
CA LYS A 262 17.18 6.04 -5.72
C LYS A 262 17.05 7.22 -6.66
N SER A 263 16.49 6.98 -7.84
CA SER A 263 16.18 8.08 -8.76
C SER A 263 14.98 8.92 -8.26
N GLU A 264 14.91 10.19 -8.67
CA GLU A 264 13.84 11.11 -8.25
C GLU A 264 12.43 10.61 -8.60
N PHE A 265 12.29 9.81 -9.66
CA PHE A 265 11.00 9.37 -10.22
C PHE A 265 10.70 7.88 -10.01
N GLU A 266 11.57 7.14 -9.33
CA GLU A 266 11.45 5.68 -9.16
C GLU A 266 10.14 5.26 -8.48
N ASP A 267 9.68 6.01 -7.48
CA ASP A 267 8.41 5.72 -6.79
C ASP A 267 7.20 5.95 -7.73
N ILE A 268 7.28 6.91 -8.66
CA ILE A 268 6.22 7.15 -9.64
C ILE A 268 6.18 6.03 -10.68
N ASP A 269 7.35 5.61 -11.17
CA ASP A 269 7.44 4.49 -12.11
C ASP A 269 6.97 3.18 -11.46
N SER A 270 7.30 2.98 -10.18
CA SER A 270 6.80 1.89 -9.37
C SER A 270 5.27 1.87 -9.25
N ILE A 271 4.64 3.00 -8.90
CA ILE A 271 3.17 3.11 -8.83
C ILE A 271 2.54 2.78 -10.18
N LYS A 272 3.12 3.31 -11.26
CA LYS A 272 2.67 3.04 -12.61
C LYS A 272 2.78 1.56 -12.96
N ASN A 273 3.94 0.95 -12.73
CA ASN A 273 4.20 -0.46 -13.02
C ASN A 273 3.25 -1.35 -12.21
N GLY A 274 3.02 -1.02 -10.94
CA GLY A 274 1.99 -1.62 -10.11
C GLY A 274 0.61 -1.59 -10.73
N ILE A 275 0.17 -0.45 -11.29
CA ILE A 275 -1.15 -0.32 -11.92
C ILE A 275 -1.24 -1.11 -13.24
N VAL A 276 -0.23 -1.05 -14.10
CA VAL A 276 -0.34 -1.58 -15.48
C VAL A 276 0.22 -2.99 -15.68
N GLY A 277 1.13 -3.42 -14.81
CA GLY A 277 1.82 -4.70 -14.92
C GLY A 277 0.95 -5.88 -14.51
N LYS A 278 1.29 -7.05 -15.06
CA LYS A 278 0.61 -8.33 -14.80
C LYS A 278 0.91 -8.78 -13.37
N LYS A 279 -0.14 -9.24 -12.69
CA LYS A 279 -0.12 -9.62 -11.27
C LYS A 279 -0.41 -11.10 -11.03
N GLY A 280 -0.90 -11.80 -12.07
CA GLY A 280 -1.47 -13.13 -11.93
C GLY A 280 -2.64 -13.13 -10.95
N LYS A 281 -2.75 -14.18 -10.14
CA LYS A 281 -3.74 -14.28 -9.06
C LYS A 281 -3.32 -13.39 -7.89
N VAL A 282 -4.26 -12.59 -7.40
CA VAL A 282 -4.07 -11.78 -6.19
C VAL A 282 -4.96 -12.32 -5.09
N VAL A 283 -4.41 -12.63 -3.93
CA VAL A 283 -5.19 -13.09 -2.77
C VAL A 283 -5.02 -12.11 -1.63
N ILE A 284 -6.14 -11.65 -1.08
CA ILE A 284 -6.19 -10.77 0.08
C ILE A 284 -6.87 -11.55 1.19
N THR A 285 -6.12 -11.90 2.22
CA THR A 285 -6.62 -12.60 3.39
C THR A 285 -6.69 -11.64 4.58
N PHE A 286 -7.91 -11.34 5.02
CA PHE A 286 -8.16 -10.70 6.30
C PHE A 286 -8.04 -11.77 7.39
N GLY A 287 -7.07 -11.57 8.30
CA GLY A 287 -6.85 -12.46 9.44
C GLY A 287 -7.95 -12.35 10.49
N ASP A 288 -7.73 -13.03 11.61
CA ASP A 288 -8.62 -12.92 12.75
C ASP A 288 -8.25 -11.67 13.56
N GLN A 289 -9.28 -10.93 13.99
CA GLN A 289 -9.09 -9.80 14.90
C GLN A 289 -8.33 -10.27 16.14
N ILE A 290 -7.22 -9.59 16.45
CA ILE A 290 -6.42 -9.89 17.63
C ILE A 290 -7.22 -9.49 18.88
N LYS A 291 -7.61 -10.50 19.67
CA LYS A 291 -8.42 -10.35 20.90
C LYS A 291 -7.64 -10.65 22.18
N ASP A 292 -6.52 -11.35 22.05
CA ASP A 292 -5.64 -11.70 23.16
C ASP A 292 -4.95 -10.46 23.72
N ASP A 293 -4.66 -10.50 25.02
CA ASP A 293 -4.00 -9.42 25.74
C ASP A 293 -2.48 -9.62 25.65
N PHE A 294 -1.87 -9.00 24.64
CA PHE A 294 -0.41 -8.96 24.50
C PHE A 294 0.17 -7.82 25.36
N GLU A 295 1.09 -8.16 26.26
CA GLU A 295 1.67 -7.20 27.21
C GLU A 295 2.85 -6.41 26.64
N THR A 296 3.53 -6.95 25.61
CA THR A 296 4.69 -6.30 25.00
C THR A 296 4.50 -6.06 23.49
N PRO A 297 5.17 -5.03 22.92
CA PRO A 297 5.17 -4.82 21.48
C PRO A 297 5.71 -6.01 20.69
N ASP A 298 6.70 -6.73 21.23
CA ASP A 298 7.36 -7.82 20.52
C ASP A 298 6.45 -9.06 20.42
N ASP A 299 5.65 -9.33 21.47
CA ASP A 299 4.65 -10.42 21.43
C ASP A 299 3.54 -10.12 20.42
N LEU A 300 3.06 -8.87 20.38
CA LEU A 300 2.05 -8.45 19.39
C LEU A 300 2.61 -8.49 17.96
N VAL A 301 3.87 -8.10 17.77
CA VAL A 301 4.58 -8.23 16.48
C VAL A 301 4.62 -9.69 16.04
N ALA A 302 4.96 -10.62 16.95
CA ALA A 302 5.01 -12.04 16.63
C ALA A 302 3.65 -12.57 16.18
N GLU A 303 2.55 -12.15 16.81
CA GLU A 303 1.20 -12.56 16.39
C GLU A 303 0.78 -11.95 15.05
N ILE A 304 1.10 -10.67 14.80
CA ILE A 304 0.85 -10.03 13.50
C ILE A 304 1.62 -10.78 12.40
N ASP A 305 2.91 -11.04 12.62
CA ASP A 305 3.76 -11.75 11.66
C ASP A 305 3.27 -13.18 11.42
N ARG A 306 2.89 -13.90 12.49
CA ARG A 306 2.32 -15.26 12.40
C ARG A 306 1.09 -15.29 11.49
N GLN A 307 0.17 -14.35 11.65
CA GLN A 307 -1.02 -14.28 10.79
C GLN A 307 -0.69 -13.85 9.37
N ILE A 308 0.17 -12.84 9.17
CA ILE A 308 0.48 -12.33 7.82
C ILE A 308 1.21 -13.40 6.99
N ILE A 309 2.23 -14.05 7.55
CA ILE A 309 3.00 -15.10 6.89
C ILE A 309 2.14 -16.37 6.73
N GLY A 310 1.43 -16.77 7.78
CA GLY A 310 0.59 -17.98 7.75
C GLY A 310 -0.56 -17.89 6.75
N ASN A 311 -1.15 -16.70 6.58
CA ASN A 311 -2.26 -16.44 5.65
C ASN A 311 -1.80 -16.11 4.22
N TYR A 312 -0.48 -16.04 3.96
CA TYR A 312 0.05 -15.76 2.63
C TYR A 312 -0.24 -16.93 1.68
N GLU A 313 -0.92 -16.64 0.56
CA GLU A 313 -1.13 -17.63 -0.49
C GLU A 313 0.19 -17.94 -1.20
N ILE A 314 0.62 -19.20 -1.12
CA ILE A 314 1.78 -19.69 -1.87
C ILE A 314 1.31 -20.15 -3.25
N HIS A 315 1.67 -19.33 -4.23
CA HIS A 315 1.42 -19.56 -5.66
C HIS A 315 2.38 -20.60 -6.25
N SER A 316 2.13 -21.05 -7.48
CA SER A 316 3.06 -21.94 -8.18
C SER A 316 4.43 -21.28 -8.33
N SER A 317 4.47 -19.99 -8.66
CA SER A 317 5.69 -19.19 -8.77
C SER A 317 6.58 -19.26 -7.52
N ASN A 318 5.99 -19.27 -6.32
CA ASN A 318 6.76 -19.39 -5.08
C ASN A 318 7.42 -20.77 -4.92
N ARG A 319 6.71 -21.85 -5.29
CA ARG A 319 7.23 -23.22 -5.23
C ARG A 319 8.28 -23.46 -6.31
N SER A 320 7.99 -23.02 -7.54
CA SER A 320 8.88 -23.08 -8.69
C SER A 320 10.18 -22.33 -8.41
N ALA A 321 10.12 -21.16 -7.77
CA ALA A 321 11.30 -20.40 -7.39
C ALA A 321 12.20 -21.16 -6.40
N LEU A 322 11.61 -21.78 -5.38
CA LEU A 322 12.37 -22.58 -4.41
C LEU A 322 13.01 -23.81 -5.06
N ALA A 323 12.26 -24.55 -5.86
CA ALA A 323 12.76 -25.72 -6.59
C ALA A 323 13.95 -25.36 -7.51
N LEU A 324 13.87 -24.24 -8.23
CA LEU A 324 14.98 -23.76 -9.06
C LEU A 324 16.22 -23.36 -8.24
N LEU A 325 16.05 -22.81 -7.03
CA LEU A 325 17.18 -22.51 -6.13
C LEU A 325 17.85 -23.78 -5.62
N ASP A 326 17.08 -24.85 -5.40
CA ASP A 326 17.56 -26.15 -4.97
C ASP A 326 18.17 -26.98 -6.13
N GLY A 327 18.17 -26.43 -7.35
CA GLY A 327 18.70 -27.08 -8.55
C GLY A 327 17.76 -28.13 -9.17
N GLU A 328 16.49 -28.10 -8.80
CA GLU A 328 15.46 -29.00 -9.34
C GLU A 328 14.85 -28.46 -10.64
N THR A 329 14.24 -29.37 -11.41
CA THR A 329 13.45 -29.01 -12.60
C THR A 329 12.02 -28.69 -12.23
N ILE A 330 11.44 -27.66 -12.87
CA ILE A 330 10.04 -27.26 -12.65
C ILE A 330 9.16 -27.61 -13.85
N ASN A 331 7.84 -27.63 -13.65
CA ASN A 331 6.85 -27.79 -14.71
C ASN A 331 5.87 -26.60 -14.66
N ASP A 332 6.41 -25.41 -14.83
CA ASP A 332 5.68 -24.13 -14.77
C ASP A 332 6.21 -23.20 -15.88
N GLN A 333 5.70 -23.41 -17.10
CA GLN A 333 6.18 -22.70 -18.29
C GLN A 333 6.00 -21.18 -18.19
N GLU A 334 4.93 -20.72 -17.55
CA GLU A 334 4.67 -19.28 -17.40
C GLU A 334 5.73 -18.64 -16.49
N PHE A 335 6.11 -19.32 -15.40
CA PHE A 335 7.19 -18.86 -14.54
C PHE A 335 8.56 -18.96 -15.23
N GLU A 336 8.85 -20.03 -16.00
CA GLU A 336 10.08 -20.15 -16.78
C GLU A 336 10.24 -19.00 -17.79
N ASP A 337 9.19 -18.72 -18.55
CA ASP A 337 9.15 -17.63 -19.54
C ASP A 337 9.35 -16.27 -18.84
N TYR A 338 8.72 -16.08 -17.68
CA TYR A 338 8.90 -14.87 -16.88
C TYR A 338 10.35 -14.70 -16.40
N ILE A 339 10.95 -15.74 -15.81
CA ILE A 339 12.34 -15.71 -15.34
C ILE A 339 13.32 -15.53 -16.52
N ALA A 340 12.99 -16.02 -17.72
CA ALA A 340 13.79 -15.80 -18.92
C ALA A 340 13.87 -14.32 -19.35
N THR A 341 12.90 -13.48 -18.95
CA THR A 341 12.96 -12.02 -19.18
C THR A 341 13.90 -11.29 -18.21
N CYS A 342 14.30 -11.94 -17.12
CA CYS A 342 15.16 -11.34 -16.11
C CYS A 342 16.65 -11.39 -16.54
N PRO A 343 17.41 -10.28 -16.41
CA PRO A 343 18.86 -10.29 -16.60
C PRO A 343 19.53 -11.38 -15.76
N GLN A 344 20.56 -12.03 -16.32
CA GLN A 344 21.19 -13.20 -15.69
C GLN A 344 21.74 -12.89 -14.30
N GLU A 345 22.34 -11.73 -14.11
CA GLU A 345 22.87 -11.30 -12.80
C GLU A 345 21.78 -11.14 -11.71
N LEU A 346 20.54 -10.87 -12.10
CA LEU A 346 19.44 -10.65 -11.15
C LEU A 346 18.65 -11.93 -10.84
N LYS A 347 18.84 -13.01 -11.60
CA LYS A 347 18.01 -14.22 -11.50
C LYS A 347 18.03 -14.84 -10.11
N GLN A 348 19.20 -14.97 -9.50
CA GLN A 348 19.31 -15.56 -8.17
C GLN A 348 18.55 -14.72 -7.12
N THR A 349 18.71 -13.40 -7.16
CA THR A 349 17.99 -12.47 -6.29
C THR A 349 16.47 -12.57 -6.52
N LEU A 350 16.04 -12.58 -7.77
CA LEU A 350 14.62 -12.69 -8.13
C LEU A 350 14.02 -14.02 -7.64
N LEU A 351 14.70 -15.14 -7.85
CA LEU A 351 14.26 -16.45 -7.37
C LEU A 351 14.15 -16.46 -5.83
N GLN A 352 15.15 -15.90 -5.12
CA GLN A 352 15.10 -15.79 -3.67
C GLN A 352 13.89 -14.97 -3.19
N MET A 353 13.58 -13.87 -3.87
CA MET A 353 12.40 -13.04 -3.57
C MET A 353 11.09 -13.82 -3.68
N TYR A 354 10.94 -14.66 -4.71
CA TYR A 354 9.75 -15.50 -4.90
C TYR A 354 9.73 -16.72 -3.97
N ALA A 355 10.88 -17.26 -3.56
CA ALA A 355 10.96 -18.40 -2.64
C ALA A 355 10.70 -18.00 -1.17
N ASN A 356 11.12 -16.80 -0.77
CA ASN A 356 11.07 -16.31 0.61
C ASN A 356 9.71 -16.43 1.32
N PRO A 357 8.55 -16.16 0.68
CA PRO A 357 7.25 -16.37 1.33
C PRO A 357 7.01 -17.83 1.74
N LEU A 358 7.43 -18.79 0.91
CA LEU A 358 7.31 -20.21 1.23
C LEU A 358 8.30 -20.62 2.34
N ILE A 359 9.53 -20.13 2.26
CA ILE A 359 10.57 -20.41 3.28
C ILE A 359 10.11 -19.92 4.66
N GLN A 360 9.65 -18.67 4.77
CA GLN A 360 9.16 -18.12 6.04
C GLN A 360 7.95 -18.88 6.57
N ARG A 361 7.04 -19.31 5.69
CA ARG A 361 5.86 -20.07 6.13
C ARG A 361 6.24 -21.44 6.67
N ASN A 362 7.22 -22.11 6.09
CA ASN A 362 7.72 -23.38 6.63
C ASN A 362 8.35 -23.19 8.01
N GLN A 363 9.13 -22.12 8.20
CA GLN A 363 9.75 -21.75 9.50
C GLN A 363 8.74 -21.40 10.61
N LEU A 364 7.48 -21.14 10.28
CA LEU A 364 6.42 -20.93 11.29
C LEU A 364 5.79 -22.24 11.79
N VAL A 365 5.91 -23.32 11.03
CA VAL A 365 5.32 -24.63 11.34
C VAL A 365 6.32 -25.52 12.10
N ASP A 366 7.61 -25.28 11.88
CA ASP A 366 8.74 -25.85 12.65
C ASP A 366 8.89 -25.17 14.00
#